data_AF-A0A953YWD8-F1
#
_entry.id   AF-A0A953YWD8-F1
#
_cell.length_a   1.000
_cell.length_b   1.000
_cell.length_c   1.000
_cell.angle_alpha   90.00
_cell.angle_beta   90.00
_cell.angle_gamma   90.00
#
_symmetry.space_group_name_H-M   'P 1'
#
loop_
_entity.id
_entity.type
_entity.pdbx_description
1 polymer ?
#
loop_
_entity_poly.entity_id
_entity_poly.type
_entity_poly.pdbx_seq_one_letter_code
_entity_poly.pdbx_strand_id
1 'polypeptide(L)'
;MGMAAIVALLGCVLVAVASALFFPNAPELPVLSEGDWPRLIVMFLGAGWSLLGTVQYLRYGKGFMAKSAMILMLLFSLGGTGVMSYFVLDYTYDLPTPVEMPADKPIPAFELADQNGELVSDVSLRGKPHIIFFARGVF
;
A
#
# COMPACT_ATOMS: atom_id res chain seq x y z
N MET A 1 -6.35 27.85 -11.23
CA MET A 1 -7.08 26.78 -10.50
C MET A 1 -7.76 27.38 -9.29
N GLY A 2 -8.99 26.98 -8.97
CA GLY A 2 -9.67 27.44 -7.74
C GLY A 2 -9.14 26.71 -6.50
N MET A 3 -9.20 27.36 -5.33
CA MET A 3 -8.72 26.81 -4.06
C MET A 3 -9.27 25.41 -3.75
N ALA A 4 -10.53 25.14 -4.07
CA ALA A 4 -11.14 23.82 -3.88
C ALA A 4 -10.44 22.69 -4.69
N ALA A 5 -10.00 23.00 -5.91
CA ALA A 5 -9.26 22.04 -6.74
C ALA A 5 -7.85 21.78 -6.18
N ILE A 6 -7.20 22.81 -5.62
CA ILE A 6 -5.90 22.68 -4.96
C ILE A 6 -6.03 21.80 -3.72
N VAL A 7 -7.03 22.05 -2.88
CA VAL A 7 -7.29 21.23 -1.68
C VAL A 7 -7.56 19.78 -2.06
N ALA A 8 -8.36 19.53 -3.11
CA ALA A 8 -8.62 18.17 -3.55
C ALA A 8 -7.35 17.46 -4.04
N LEU A 9 -6.54 18.18 -4.82
CA LEU A 9 -5.29 17.66 -5.37
C LEU A 9 -4.26 17.39 -4.28
N LEU A 10 -4.13 18.29 -3.30
CA LEU A 10 -3.28 18.07 -2.12
C LEU A 10 -3.74 16.85 -1.34
N GLY A 11 -5.05 16.67 -1.13
CA GLY A 11 -5.60 15.48 -0.50
C GLY A 11 -5.24 14.20 -1.26
N CYS A 12 -5.39 14.20 -2.59
CA CYS A 12 -5.04 13.07 -3.45
C CYS A 12 -3.53 12.75 -3.41
N VAL A 13 -2.67 13.77 -3.45
CA VAL A 13 -1.22 13.61 -3.34
C VAL A 13 -0.85 13.03 -1.98
N LEU A 14 -1.50 13.50 -0.91
CA LEU A 14 -1.26 13.00 0.44
C LEU A 14 -1.66 11.53 0.58
N VAL A 15 -2.78 11.10 -0.03
CA VAL A 15 -3.13 9.68 -0.13
C VAL A 15 -2.04 8.90 -0.87
N ALA A 16 -1.65 9.35 -2.07
CA ALA A 16 -0.65 8.65 -2.88
C ALA A 16 0.69 8.49 -2.16
N VAL A 17 1.17 9.54 -1.49
CA VAL A 17 2.41 9.51 -0.70
C VAL A 17 2.26 8.57 0.50
N ALA A 18 1.17 8.68 1.27
CA ALA A 18 0.95 7.81 2.42
C ALA A 18 0.82 6.34 2.02
N SER A 19 0.12 6.04 0.92
CA SER A 19 0.04 4.70 0.34
C SER A 19 1.41 4.18 -0.10
N ALA A 20 2.24 5.03 -0.72
CA ALA A 20 3.57 4.65 -1.16
C ALA A 20 4.48 4.21 0.01
N LEU A 21 4.23 4.72 1.22
CA LEU A 21 5.00 4.39 2.42
C LEU A 21 4.70 2.99 2.99
N PHE A 22 3.72 2.27 2.45
CA PHE A 22 3.46 0.87 2.84
C PHE A 22 4.23 -0.15 1.99
N PHE A 23 4.93 0.28 0.93
CA PHE A 23 5.70 -0.64 0.09
C PHE A 23 7.07 -0.99 0.70
N PRO A 24 7.59 -2.22 0.47
CA PRO A 24 8.77 -2.76 1.16
C PRO A 24 10.11 -2.03 0.91
N ASN A 25 10.15 -1.01 0.05
CA ASN A 25 11.34 -0.19 -0.21
C ASN A 25 11.10 1.30 0.09
N ALA A 26 10.01 1.62 0.80
CA ALA A 26 9.70 3.00 1.13
C ALA A 26 10.70 3.58 2.13
N PRO A 27 11.08 4.86 1.99
CA PRO A 27 11.92 5.53 2.98
C PRO A 27 11.16 5.64 4.32
N GLU A 28 11.85 5.30 5.41
CA GLU A 28 11.31 5.49 6.75
C GLU A 28 11.36 6.98 7.13
N LEU A 29 10.20 7.62 7.15
CA LEU A 29 10.09 8.99 7.62
C LEU A 29 10.07 9.00 9.15
N PRO A 30 10.88 9.83 9.82
CA PRO A 30 11.01 9.84 11.27
C PRO A 30 9.66 10.11 11.97
N VAL A 31 8.80 10.92 11.35
CA VAL A 31 7.46 11.28 11.86
C VAL A 31 6.47 10.10 11.80
N LEU A 32 6.75 9.04 11.02
CA LEU A 32 5.83 7.92 10.74
C LEU A 32 6.49 6.55 10.97
N SER A 33 7.47 6.48 11.87
CA SER A 33 8.27 5.28 12.17
C SER A 33 7.65 4.38 13.24
N GLU A 34 6.67 4.87 14.01
CA GLU A 34 6.03 4.15 15.13
C GLU A 34 5.01 3.07 14.70
N GLY A 35 5.14 2.54 13.48
CA GLY A 35 4.27 1.52 12.90
C GLY A 35 3.32 2.04 11.81
N ASP A 36 2.33 1.23 11.46
CA ASP A 36 1.45 1.48 10.30
C ASP A 36 0.34 2.50 10.58
N TRP A 37 -0.05 2.68 11.85
CA TRP A 37 -1.16 3.55 12.26
C TRP A 37 -0.98 5.03 11.88
N PRO A 38 0.17 5.69 12.13
CA PRO A 38 0.39 7.06 11.69
C PRO A 38 0.22 7.24 10.18
N ARG A 39 0.73 6.28 9.38
CA ARG A 39 0.62 6.30 7.91
C ARG A 39 -0.85 6.18 7.48
N LEU A 40 -1.62 5.30 8.13
CA LEU A 40 -3.06 5.18 7.90
C LEU A 40 -3.82 6.47 8.22
N ILE A 41 -3.54 7.10 9.36
CA ILE A 41 -4.20 8.36 9.76
C ILE A 41 -3.96 9.45 8.70
N VAL A 42 -2.71 9.62 8.27
CA VAL A 42 -2.36 10.58 7.21
C VAL A 42 -3.14 10.26 5.93
N MET A 43 -3.18 9.00 5.51
CA MET A 43 -3.93 8.57 4.33
C MET A 43 -5.43 8.93 4.43
N PHE A 44 -6.08 8.63 5.55
CA PHE A 44 -7.49 8.98 5.79
C PHE A 44 -7.72 10.50 5.79
N LEU A 45 -6.81 11.28 6.36
CA LEU A 45 -6.88 12.74 6.28
C LEU A 45 -6.78 13.22 4.84
N GLY A 46 -5.88 12.65 4.04
CA GLY A 46 -5.76 12.96 2.60
C GLY A 46 -7.04 12.67 1.84
N ALA A 47 -7.66 11.53 2.09
CA ALA A 47 -8.95 11.17 1.50
C ALA A 47 -10.06 12.16 1.90
N GLY A 48 -10.09 12.56 3.18
CA GLY A 48 -11.02 13.58 3.68
C GLY A 48 -10.83 14.94 3.02
N TRP A 49 -9.59 15.42 2.86
CA TRP A 49 -9.28 16.66 2.14
C TRP A 49 -9.64 16.57 0.66
N SER A 50 -9.38 15.42 0.01
CA SER A 50 -9.77 15.15 -1.37
C SER A 50 -11.28 15.25 -1.55
N LEU A 51 -12.04 14.67 -0.62
CA LEU A 51 -13.50 14.73 -0.58
C LEU A 51 -14.01 16.16 -0.40
N LEU A 52 -13.52 16.88 0.61
CA LEU A 52 -13.93 18.25 0.89
C LEU A 52 -13.65 19.18 -0.31
N GLY A 53 -12.44 19.10 -0.88
CA GLY A 53 -12.08 19.89 -2.05
C GLY A 53 -12.95 19.55 -3.26
N THR A 54 -13.23 18.27 -3.48
CA THR A 54 -14.09 17.81 -4.59
C THR A 54 -15.53 18.28 -4.41
N VAL A 55 -16.12 18.14 -3.23
CA VAL A 55 -17.49 18.60 -2.95
C VAL A 55 -17.62 20.11 -3.16
N GLN A 56 -16.65 20.88 -2.67
CA GLN A 56 -16.65 22.34 -2.87
C GLN A 56 -16.50 22.71 -4.34
N TYR A 57 -15.65 22.00 -5.08
CA TYR A 57 -15.49 22.23 -6.51
C TYR A 57 -16.74 21.84 -7.32
N LEU A 58 -17.45 20.78 -6.94
CA LEU A 58 -18.71 20.41 -7.58
C LEU A 58 -19.81 21.46 -7.36
N ARG A 59 -19.83 22.10 -6.18
CA ARG A 59 -20.80 23.17 -5.83
C ARG A 59 -20.53 24.47 -6.58
N TYR A 60 -19.28 24.94 -6.57
CA TYR A 60 -18.96 26.31 -7.04
C TYR A 60 -18.13 26.36 -8.33
N GLY A 61 -17.53 25.24 -8.73
CA GLY A 61 -16.73 25.13 -9.96
C GLY A 61 -17.59 25.10 -11.23
N LYS A 62 -16.98 25.52 -12.34
CA LYS A 62 -17.58 25.52 -13.68
C LYS A 62 -16.88 24.50 -14.58
N GLY A 63 -17.62 23.91 -15.52
CA GLY A 63 -17.10 22.99 -16.54
C GLY A 63 -17.33 21.52 -16.22
N PHE A 64 -18.04 20.82 -17.11
CA PHE A 64 -18.39 19.41 -16.97
C PHE A 64 -17.17 18.49 -16.90
N MET A 65 -16.19 18.70 -17.81
CA MET A 65 -14.95 17.91 -17.83
C MET A 65 -14.15 18.04 -16.54
N ALA A 66 -14.03 19.27 -16.01
CA ALA A 66 -13.29 19.50 -14.77
C ALA A 66 -13.99 18.86 -13.56
N LYS A 67 -15.32 18.92 -13.48
CA LYS A 67 -16.09 18.21 -12.44
C LYS A 67 -15.90 16.69 -12.52
N SER A 68 -15.90 16.14 -13.72
CA SER A 68 -15.68 14.70 -13.95
C SER A 68 -14.27 14.28 -13.51
N ALA A 69 -13.24 15.04 -13.87
CA ALA A 69 -11.86 14.78 -13.45
C ALA A 69 -11.72 14.79 -11.91
N MET A 70 -12.39 15.73 -11.24
CA MET A 70 -12.38 15.83 -9.78
C MET A 70 -13.06 14.62 -9.11
N ILE A 71 -14.17 14.13 -9.68
CA ILE A 71 -14.81 12.91 -9.20
C ILE A 71 -13.87 11.70 -9.36
N LEU A 72 -13.20 11.57 -10.51
CA LEU A 72 -12.24 10.48 -10.73
C LEU A 72 -11.07 10.54 -9.75
N MET A 73 -10.52 11.72 -9.48
CA MET A 73 -9.49 11.90 -8.45
C MET A 73 -9.97 11.52 -7.05
N LEU A 74 -11.21 11.87 -6.72
CA LEU A 74 -11.82 11.48 -5.44
C LEU A 74 -11.98 9.97 -5.35
N LEU A 75 -12.47 9.32 -6.40
CA LEU A 75 -12.60 7.86 -6.46
C LEU A 75 -11.24 7.18 -6.33
N PHE A 76 -10.20 7.72 -6.96
CA PHE A 76 -8.84 7.22 -6.79
C PHE A 76 -8.34 7.39 -5.34
N SER A 77 -8.60 8.54 -4.73
CA SER A 77 -8.22 8.80 -3.33
C SER A 77 -8.93 7.87 -2.34
N LEU A 78 -10.25 7.71 -2.48
CA LEU A 78 -11.06 6.83 -1.64
C LEU A 78 -10.75 5.36 -1.89
N GLY A 79 -10.62 4.96 -3.15
CA GLY A 79 -10.29 3.61 -3.56
C GLY A 79 -8.88 3.21 -3.08
N GLY A 80 -7.88 4.06 -3.28
CA GLY A 80 -6.52 3.83 -2.80
C GLY A 80 -6.46 3.73 -1.27
N THR A 81 -7.17 4.62 -0.57
CA THR A 81 -7.30 4.55 0.89
C THR A 81 -7.95 3.24 1.32
N GLY A 82 -9.08 2.86 0.71
CA GLY A 82 -9.80 1.63 1.05
C GLY A 82 -8.97 0.37 0.80
N VAL A 83 -8.32 0.26 -0.36
CA VAL A 83 -7.46 -0.88 -0.71
C VAL A 83 -6.27 -0.99 0.26
N MET A 84 -5.62 0.13 0.58
CA MET A 84 -4.48 0.12 1.49
C MET A 84 -4.90 -0.13 2.94
N SER A 85 -6.02 0.43 3.39
CA SER A 85 -6.57 0.11 4.71
C SER A 85 -6.94 -1.35 4.83
N TYR A 86 -7.57 -1.95 3.81
CA TYR A 86 -7.83 -3.39 3.77
C TYR A 86 -6.53 -4.20 3.84
N PHE A 87 -5.52 -3.83 3.04
CA PHE A 87 -4.23 -4.50 3.04
C PHE A 87 -3.56 -4.47 4.42
N VAL A 88 -3.53 -3.30 5.07
CA VAL A 88 -2.81 -3.07 6.34
C VAL A 88 -3.58 -3.53 7.58
N LEU A 89 -4.92 -3.50 7.56
CA LEU A 89 -5.74 -3.82 8.73
C LEU A 89 -6.31 -5.24 8.72
N ASP A 90 -6.38 -5.89 7.56
CA ASP A 90 -6.99 -7.21 7.42
C ASP A 90 -5.94 -8.20 6.89
N TYR A 91 -5.48 -7.98 5.65
CA TYR A 91 -4.61 -8.94 4.97
C TYR A 91 -3.27 -9.19 5.69
N THR A 92 -2.64 -8.16 6.26
CA THR A 92 -1.38 -8.31 7.00
C THR A 92 -1.52 -9.06 8.32
N TYR A 93 -2.70 -9.09 8.93
CA TYR A 93 -2.94 -9.84 10.18
C TYR A 93 -3.17 -11.33 9.92
N ASP A 94 -3.60 -11.68 8.72
CA ASP A 94 -3.68 -13.07 8.25
C ASP A 94 -2.32 -13.64 7.85
N LEU A 95 -1.31 -12.79 7.66
CA LEU A 95 0.04 -13.26 7.37
C LEU A 95 0.68 -13.88 8.62
N PRO A 96 1.39 -15.01 8.47
CA PRO A 96 2.15 -15.58 9.57
C PRO A 96 3.16 -14.53 10.07
N THR A 97 3.34 -14.49 11.40
CA THR A 97 4.30 -13.57 12.02
C THR A 97 5.69 -13.78 11.43
N PRO A 98 6.46 -12.70 11.18
CA PRO A 98 7.84 -12.83 10.75
C PRO A 98 8.61 -13.66 11.77
N VAL A 99 9.19 -14.77 11.34
CA VAL A 99 10.09 -15.58 12.16
C VAL A 99 11.51 -15.20 11.80
N GLU A 100 12.24 -14.59 12.72
CA GLU A 100 13.69 -14.43 12.57
C GLU A 100 14.33 -15.82 12.52
N MET A 101 15.05 -16.08 11.44
CA MET A 101 15.75 -17.34 11.21
C MET A 101 17.26 -17.12 11.39
N PRO A 102 17.83 -17.58 12.53
CA PRO A 102 19.26 -17.53 12.75
C PRO A 102 20.00 -18.30 11.66
N ALA A 103 21.12 -17.76 11.17
CA ALA A 103 21.91 -18.35 10.08
C ALA A 103 22.45 -19.77 10.39
N ASP A 104 22.50 -20.13 11.67
CA ASP A 104 22.97 -21.41 12.20
C ASP A 104 21.86 -22.45 12.40
N LYS A 105 20.59 -22.09 12.19
CA LYS A 105 19.48 -23.03 12.31
C LYS A 105 19.12 -23.66 10.96
N PRO A 106 18.73 -24.95 10.95
CA PRO A 106 18.21 -25.58 9.74
C PRO A 106 16.94 -24.87 9.28
N ILE A 107 16.81 -24.71 7.96
CA ILE A 107 15.60 -24.16 7.33
C ILE A 107 14.42 -25.11 7.65
N PRO A 108 13.24 -24.59 8.06
CA PRO A 108 12.04 -25.38 8.23
C PRO A 108 11.70 -26.13 6.95
N ALA A 109 11.10 -27.33 7.09
CA ALA A 109 10.56 -28.04 5.95
C ALA A 109 9.53 -27.15 5.24
N PHE A 110 9.66 -27.05 3.92
CA PHE A 110 8.73 -26.28 3.09
C PHE A 110 8.44 -27.03 1.80
N GLU A 111 7.28 -26.73 1.23
CA GLU A 111 6.85 -27.20 -0.06
C GLU A 111 6.10 -26.05 -0.74
N LEU A 112 6.64 -25.57 -1.86
CA LEU A 112 6.15 -24.40 -2.60
C LEU A 112 6.07 -24.77 -4.08
N ALA A 113 5.06 -24.27 -4.79
CA ALA A 113 5.03 -24.38 -6.25
C ALA A 113 5.98 -23.36 -6.89
N ASP A 114 6.73 -23.78 -7.90
CA ASP A 114 7.55 -22.88 -8.72
C ASP A 114 6.70 -22.13 -9.76
N GLN A 115 7.34 -21.30 -10.59
CA GLN A 115 6.66 -20.57 -11.67
C GLN A 115 6.01 -21.47 -12.74
N ASN A 116 6.34 -22.76 -12.79
CA ASN A 116 5.78 -23.73 -13.72
C ASN A 116 4.70 -24.61 -13.06
N GLY A 117 4.43 -24.41 -11.76
CA GLY A 117 3.51 -25.24 -10.98
C GLY A 117 4.12 -26.55 -10.48
N GLU A 118 5.43 -26.76 -10.61
CA GLU A 118 6.14 -27.90 -10.03
C GLU A 118 6.39 -27.69 -8.54
N LEU A 119 6.19 -28.72 -7.73
CA LEU A 119 6.41 -28.66 -6.29
C LEU A 119 7.92 -28.72 -5.98
N VAL A 120 8.42 -27.67 -5.35
CA VAL A 120 9.79 -27.51 -4.86
C VAL A 120 9.77 -27.59 -3.34
N SER A 121 10.58 -28.49 -2.79
CA SER A 121 10.71 -28.72 -1.35
C SER A 121 12.13 -28.53 -0.83
N ASP A 122 12.28 -28.39 0.48
CA ASP A 122 13.59 -28.37 1.15
C ASP A 122 14.44 -29.59 0.78
N VAL A 123 13.80 -30.76 0.58
CA VAL A 123 14.46 -32.02 0.17
C VAL A 123 15.02 -31.91 -1.24
N SER A 124 14.26 -31.33 -2.17
CA SER A 124 14.68 -31.16 -3.57
C SER A 124 15.89 -30.23 -3.74
N LEU A 125 16.09 -29.33 -2.76
CA LEU A 125 17.16 -28.34 -2.76
C LEU A 125 18.37 -28.76 -1.91
N ARG A 126 18.37 -29.97 -1.32
CA ARG A 126 19.49 -30.44 -0.51
C ARG A 126 20.77 -30.58 -1.33
N GLY A 127 21.89 -30.19 -0.71
CA GLY A 127 23.23 -30.39 -1.26
C GLY A 127 23.67 -29.38 -2.32
N LYS A 128 22.88 -28.34 -2.61
CA LYS A 128 23.34 -27.21 -3.44
C LYS A 128 23.14 -25.89 -2.68
N PRO A 129 24.00 -24.88 -2.91
CA PRO A 129 23.77 -23.54 -2.38
C PRO A 129 22.57 -22.90 -3.12
N HIS A 130 21.60 -22.39 -2.36
CA HIS A 130 20.43 -21.70 -2.89
C HIS A 130 20.26 -20.37 -2.18
N ILE A 131 19.73 -19.39 -2.89
CA ILE A 131 19.31 -18.12 -2.31
C ILE A 131 17.80 -18.07 -2.45
N ILE A 132 17.10 -18.03 -1.31
CA ILE A 132 15.64 -17.93 -1.27
C ILE A 132 15.30 -16.51 -0.87
N PHE A 133 14.59 -15.81 -1.75
CA PHE A 133 14.08 -14.46 -1.50
C PHE A 133 12.58 -14.52 -1.27
N PHE A 134 12.13 -14.03 -0.13
CA PHE A 134 10.72 -13.79 0.13
C PHE A 134 10.44 -12.31 -0.08
N ALA A 135 9.58 -11.99 -1.05
CA ALA A 135 9.13 -10.63 -1.30
C ALA A 135 7.64 -10.51 -0.98
N ARG A 136 7.24 -9.36 -0.40
CA ARG A 136 5.83 -8.99 -0.26
C ARG A 136 5.39 -8.30 -1.57
N GLY A 137 4.57 -8.97 -2.39
CA GLY A 137 3.92 -8.36 -3.56
C GLY A 137 3.85 -9.24 -4.81
N VAL A 138 3.08 -8.78 -5.80
CA VAL A 138 2.98 -9.35 -7.15
C VAL A 138 4.17 -8.87 -7.98
N PHE A 139 4.92 -9.79 -8.59
CA PHE A 139 5.92 -9.50 -9.61
C PHE A 139 5.27 -9.29 -10.97
#